data_AF-A0A934C8A1-F1
#
_entry.id   AF-A0A934C8A1-F1
#
_cell.length_a   1.000
_cell.length_b   1.000
_cell.length_c   1.000
_cell.angle_alpha   90.00
_cell.angle_beta   90.00
_cell.angle_gamma   90.00
#
_symmetry.space_group_name_H-M   'P 1'
#
loop_
_entity.id
_entity.type
_entity.pdbx_description
1 polymer ?
#
loop_
_entity_poly.entity_id
_entity_poly.type
_entity_poly.pdbx_seq_one_letter_code
_entity_poly.pdbx_strand_id
1 'polypeptide(L)' 'WRLHYNTQRPHSSLGYKTPAAFAAQYTTQFQPALSLIPVGHKN' A
#
# COMPACT_ATOMS: atom_id res chain seq x y z
N TRP A 1 -14.23 15.44 -4.57
CA TRP A 1 -14.51 14.29 -5.45
C TRP A 1 -13.31 13.34 -5.60
N ARG A 2 -12.09 13.83 -5.92
CA ARG A 2 -10.87 12.99 -6.09
C ARG A 2 -10.53 12.09 -4.91
N LEU A 3 -10.58 12.61 -3.68
CA LEU A 3 -10.27 11.83 -2.48
C LEU A 3 -11.19 10.61 -2.36
N HIS A 4 -12.51 10.81 -2.40
CA HIS A 4 -13.49 9.72 -2.33
C HIS A 4 -13.33 8.70 -3.46
N TYR A 5 -13.01 9.15 -4.68
CA TYR A 5 -12.72 8.25 -5.79
C TYR A 5 -11.49 7.38 -5.49
N ASN A 6 -10.40 8.00 -5.02
CA ASN A 6 -9.12 7.33 -4.76
C ASN A 6 -9.07 6.54 -3.44
N THR A 7 -10.10 6.59 -2.59
CA THR A 7 -10.04 5.92 -1.27
C THR A 7 -11.21 5.01 -0.98
N GLN A 8 -12.41 5.35 -1.47
CA GLN A 8 -13.64 4.66 -1.04
C GLN A 8 -14.29 3.80 -2.12
N ARG A 9 -13.92 4.00 -3.39
CA ARG A 9 -14.55 3.25 -4.48
C ARG A 9 -13.78 1.98 -4.81
N PRO A 10 -14.47 0.85 -5.00
CA PRO A 10 -13.90 -0.31 -5.66
C PRO A 10 -13.37 0.04 -7.05
N HIS A 11 -12.18 -0.45 -7.39
CA HIS A 11 -11.61 -0.30 -8.72
C HIS A 11 -11.43 -1.67 -9.36
N SER A 12 -11.80 -1.80 -10.64
CA SER A 12 -11.64 -3.04 -11.40
C SER A 12 -10.16 -3.47 -11.50
N SER A 13 -9.24 -2.50 -11.61
CA SER A 13 -7.79 -2.74 -11.58
C SER A 13 -7.27 -3.31 -10.25
N LEU A 14 -8.01 -3.11 -9.16
CA LEU A 14 -7.70 -3.66 -7.83
C LEU A 14 -8.49 -4.96 -7.53
N GLY A 15 -9.12 -5.55 -8.55
CA GLY A 15 -9.98 -6.72 -8.37
C GLY A 15 -11.28 -6.41 -7.62
N TYR A 16 -11.88 -5.25 -7.89
CA TYR A 16 -13.07 -4.73 -7.19
C TYR A 16 -12.87 -4.48 -5.69
N LYS A 17 -11.64 -4.15 -5.29
CA LYS A 17 -11.31 -3.72 -3.93
C LYS A 17 -11.17 -2.21 -3.87
N THR A 18 -11.40 -1.66 -2.69
CA THR A 18 -11.05 -0.25 -2.42
C THR A 18 -9.53 -0.11 -2.35
N PRO A 19 -8.99 1.08 -2.68
CA PRO A 19 -7.56 1.35 -2.51
C PRO A 19 -7.04 1.09 -1.09
N ALA A 20 -7.85 1.37 -0.06
CA ALA A 20 -7.50 1.08 1.33
C ALA A 20 -7.39 -0.44 1.61
N ALA A 21 -8.34 -1.23 1.11
CA ALA A 21 -8.31 -2.68 1.26
C ALA A 21 -7.12 -3.30 0.50
N PHE A 22 -6.84 -2.81 -0.71
CA PHE A 22 -5.68 -3.23 -1.48
C PHE A 22 -4.36 -2.90 -0.76
N ALA A 23 -4.22 -1.68 -0.22
CA ALA A 23 -3.02 -1.27 0.52
C ALA A 23 -2.80 -2.15 1.77
N ALA A 24 -3.85 -2.46 2.54
CA ALA A 24 -3.76 -3.35 3.70
C ALA A 24 -3.36 -4.78 3.33
N GLN A 25 -3.82 -5.28 2.17
CA GLN A 25 -3.37 -6.57 1.65
C GLN A 25 -1.94 -6.53 1.15
N TYR A 26 -1.54 -5.45 0.49
CA TYR A 26 -0.17 -5.26 0.01
C TYR A 26 0.83 -5.21 1.17
N THR A 27 0.52 -4.50 2.27
CA THR A 27 1.37 -4.50 3.48
C THR A 27 1.46 -5.88 4.14
N THR A 28 0.40 -6.67 4.09
CA THR A 28 0.32 -7.99 4.74
C THR A 28 0.93 -9.12 3.90
N GLN A 29 0.91 -9.00 2.56
CA GLN A 29 1.31 -10.08 1.65
C GLN A 29 2.64 -9.81 0.93
N PHE A 30 2.98 -8.54 0.67
CA PHE A 30 4.13 -8.14 -0.14
C PHE A 30 5.18 -7.34 0.64
N GLN A 31 5.17 -7.43 1.97
CA GLN A 31 6.31 -6.99 2.77
C GLN A 31 7.09 -8.20 3.33
N PRO A 32 8.00 -8.79 2.53
CA PRO A 32 9.24 -9.32 3.05
C PRO A 32 10.35 -8.29 2.76
N ALA A 33 10.88 -7.67 3.82
CA ALA A 33 12.18 -7.00 3.84
C ALA A 33 12.36 -5.63 3.13
N LEU A 34 11.54 -4.61 3.43
CA LEU A 34 11.96 -3.19 3.30
C LEU A 34 12.24 -2.47 4.64
N SER A 35 12.51 -3.23 5.70
CA SER A 35 13.37 -2.79 6.81
C SER A 35 14.25 -3.98 7.16
N LEU A 36 15.58 -3.99 7.05
CA LEU A 36 16.54 -2.99 7.49
C LEU A 36 17.81 -3.12 6.62
N ILE A 37 17.92 -2.37 5.53
CA ILE A 37 19.26 -1.86 5.19
C ILE A 37 19.60 -0.90 6.33
N PRO A 38 20.64 -1.16 7.16
CA PRO A 38 21.07 -0.16 8.11
C PRO A 38 21.58 1.00 7.25
N VAL A 39 20.82 2.09 7.20
CA VAL A 39 21.38 3.38 6.80
C VAL A 39 22.55 3.60 7.73
N GLY A 40 23.75 3.40 7.21
CA GLY A 40 25.00 3.60 7.93
C GLY A 40 25.00 5.04 8.43
N HIS A 41 24.83 5.19 9.74
CA HIS A 41 25.15 6.41 10.45
C HIS A 41 26.66 6.64 10.28
N LYS A 42 27.05 7.55 9.40
CA LYS A 42 28.43 7.98 9.26
C LYS A 42 28.52 9.41 9.80
N ASN A 43 29.15 9.53 10.97
CA ASN A 43 29.61 10.77 11.57
C ASN A 43 30.48 11.57 10.61
#